data_AF-A0A847FZJ7-F1
#
_entry.id   AF-A0A847FZJ7-F1
#
_cell.length_a   1.000
_cell.length_b   1.000
_cell.length_c   1.000
_cell.angle_alpha   90.00
_cell.angle_beta   90.00
_cell.angle_gamma   90.00
#
_symmetry.space_group_name_H-M   'P 1'
#
loop_
_entity.id
_entity.type
_entity.pdbx_description
1 polymer ?
#
loop_
_entity_poly.entity_id
_entity_poly.type
_entity_poly.pdbx_seq_one_letter_code
_entity_poly.pdbx_strand_id
1 'polypeptide(L)'
;MGRGNDLNSSIKTAYDANYFYIGVNVVDDIYVQKATGYQIYLGDSLEILMDADLISDYSVKSLDGDDFQLGIAPGLQTIDGEKEAYLWYPQNLRGTRDQVIIASQAIDAGYMVEAAIPWSLFSITPAPGKHFGFAVSVSDNDNQSKSVQESMVSNVSTRKFLDPTTWGDLILQ
;
A
#
# COMPACT_ATOMS: atom_id res chain seq x y z
N MET A 1 20.10 16.88 17.07
CA MET A 1 20.55 16.63 15.69
C MET A 1 19.58 15.62 15.09
N GLY A 2 19.04 15.92 13.91
CA GLY A 2 17.70 15.49 13.48
C GLY A 2 17.54 14.02 13.09
N ARG A 3 16.42 13.44 13.54
CA ARG A 3 15.80 12.20 13.03
C ARG A 3 15.06 12.50 11.71
N GLY A 4 15.81 12.91 10.70
CA GLY A 4 15.23 13.37 9.43
C GLY A 4 15.30 12.34 8.30
N ASN A 5 15.68 11.10 8.60
CA ASN A 5 15.97 10.01 7.65
C ASN A 5 15.67 8.63 8.27
N ASP A 6 14.71 8.51 9.19
CA ASP A 6 14.31 7.19 9.72
C ASP A 6 13.60 6.37 8.63
N LEU A 7 12.62 6.98 7.96
CA LEU A 7 11.86 6.31 6.90
C LEU A 7 12.03 6.97 5.52
N ASN A 8 12.45 6.19 4.53
CA ASN A 8 12.29 6.54 3.12
C ASN A 8 11.92 5.31 2.29
N SER A 9 11.31 5.53 1.13
CA SER A 9 10.99 4.43 0.22
C SER A 9 11.16 4.79 -1.24
N SER A 10 11.44 3.77 -2.05
CA SER A 10 11.37 3.86 -3.51
C SER A 10 10.40 2.81 -4.03
N ILE A 11 9.51 3.23 -4.93
CA ILE A 11 8.41 2.42 -5.44
C ILE A 11 8.59 2.21 -6.94
N LYS A 12 8.36 0.98 -7.38
CA LYS A 12 8.25 0.61 -8.79
C LYS A 12 6.96 -0.14 -9.01
N THR A 13 6.36 0.07 -10.17
CA THR A 13 5.15 -0.63 -10.58
C THR A 13 5.36 -1.29 -11.94
N ALA A 14 4.68 -2.41 -12.16
CA ALA A 14 4.59 -3.08 -13.44
C ALA A 14 3.22 -3.76 -13.54
N TYR A 15 2.87 -4.29 -14.70
CA TYR A 15 1.65 -5.05 -14.84
C TYR A 15 1.72 -6.08 -15.96
N ASP A 16 0.83 -7.08 -15.86
CA ASP A 16 0.45 -7.93 -16.97
C ASP A 16 -1.08 -8.07 -17.03
N ALA A 17 -1.58 -9.02 -17.82
CA ALA A 17 -3.01 -9.25 -17.99
C ALA A 17 -3.73 -9.73 -16.71
N ASN A 18 -3.00 -10.29 -15.75
CA ASN A 18 -3.53 -10.89 -14.53
C ASN A 18 -3.28 -10.05 -13.28
N TYR A 19 -2.08 -9.44 -13.18
CA TYR A 19 -1.61 -8.78 -11.97
C TYR A 19 -1.13 -7.37 -12.21
N PHE A 20 -1.40 -6.52 -11.22
CA PHE A 20 -0.64 -5.32 -10.93
C PHE A 20 0.50 -5.69 -9.98
N TYR A 21 1.72 -5.32 -10.33
CA TYR A 21 2.92 -5.57 -9.54
C TYR A 21 3.39 -4.28 -8.88
N ILE A 22 3.74 -4.39 -7.60
CA ILE A 22 4.40 -3.32 -6.86
C ILE A 22 5.67 -3.86 -6.20
N GLY A 23 6.76 -3.12 -6.34
CA GLY A 23 8.01 -3.35 -5.61
C GLY A 23 8.37 -2.11 -4.80
N VAL A 24 8.62 -2.29 -3.50
CA VAL A 24 8.95 -1.21 -2.57
C VAL A 24 10.23 -1.55 -1.84
N ASN A 25 11.25 -0.71 -1.97
CA ASN A 25 12.39 -0.71 -1.06
C ASN A 25 12.13 0.30 0.03
N VAL A 26 12.17 -0.14 1.29
CA VAL A 26 11.99 0.68 2.48
C VAL A 26 13.32 0.76 3.22
N VAL A 27 13.75 1.97 3.51
CA VAL A 27 14.81 2.25 4.47
C VAL A 27 14.15 2.52 5.81
N ASP A 28 14.48 1.71 6.80
CA ASP A 28 13.89 1.67 8.14
C ASP A 28 14.90 0.95 9.06
N ASP A 29 15.20 1.53 10.23
CA ASP A 29 16.15 0.95 11.17
C ASP A 29 15.54 -0.07 12.14
N ILE A 30 14.22 -0.08 12.35
CA ILE A 30 13.54 -0.99 13.28
C ILE A 30 12.21 -1.51 12.73
N TYR A 31 12.26 -2.71 12.16
CA TYR A 31 11.05 -3.43 11.77
C TYR A 31 10.22 -3.94 12.97
N VAL A 32 9.02 -3.39 13.16
CA VAL A 32 7.94 -3.83 14.07
C VAL A 32 6.58 -3.93 13.38
N GLN A 33 6.28 -5.12 12.86
CA GLN A 33 4.93 -5.50 12.44
C GLN A 33 4.31 -6.56 13.36
N LYS A 34 3.47 -6.14 14.30
CA LYS A 34 2.79 -7.02 15.28
C LYS A 34 1.27 -7.09 15.11
N ALA A 35 0.71 -6.20 14.29
CA ALA A 35 -0.72 -6.12 14.08
C ALA A 35 -1.15 -7.02 12.91
N THR A 36 -2.42 -7.39 12.90
CA THR A 36 -3.03 -8.25 11.87
C THR A 36 -4.40 -7.71 11.45
N GLY A 37 -4.92 -8.19 10.34
CA GLY A 37 -6.24 -7.86 9.83
C GLY A 37 -6.46 -6.37 9.63
N TYR A 38 -7.57 -5.86 10.18
CA TYR A 38 -7.92 -4.45 10.09
C TYR A 38 -6.83 -3.51 10.62
N GLN A 39 -5.97 -3.99 11.53
CA GLN A 39 -5.02 -3.16 12.26
C GLN A 39 -3.60 -3.17 11.69
N ILE A 40 -3.34 -3.82 10.55
CA ILE A 40 -1.97 -3.92 9.99
C ILE A 40 -1.28 -2.56 9.78
N TYR A 41 -2.05 -1.48 9.62
CA TYR A 41 -1.55 -0.10 9.53
C TYR A 41 -0.84 0.41 10.80
N LEU A 42 -0.97 -0.29 11.92
CA LEU A 42 -0.32 0.03 13.21
C LEU A 42 1.10 -0.58 13.35
N GLY A 43 1.67 -1.08 12.27
CA GLY A 43 3.06 -1.51 12.20
C GLY A 43 3.65 -1.19 10.84
N ASP A 44 4.87 -1.68 10.59
CA ASP A 44 5.49 -1.49 9.28
C ASP A 44 4.69 -2.20 8.20
N SER A 45 4.11 -1.39 7.32
CA SER A 45 3.13 -1.84 6.34
C SER A 45 3.08 -0.89 5.16
N LEU A 46 2.67 -1.43 4.02
CA LEU A 46 2.35 -0.65 2.84
C LEU A 46 0.85 -0.38 2.78
N GLU A 47 0.48 0.80 2.31
CA GLU A 47 -0.87 1.16 1.92
C GLU A 47 -0.88 1.51 0.43
N ILE A 48 -1.83 0.95 -0.31
CA ILE A 48 -2.07 1.24 -1.72
C ILE A 48 -3.48 1.83 -1.84
N LEU A 49 -3.54 3.01 -2.43
CA LEU A 49 -4.78 3.68 -2.82
C LEU A 49 -4.93 3.56 -4.33
N MET A 50 -6.12 3.14 -4.77
CA MET A 50 -6.47 2.98 -6.17
C MET A 50 -7.87 3.50 -6.41
N ASP A 51 -7.99 4.56 -7.20
CA ASP A 51 -9.25 5.03 -7.77
C ASP A 51 -9.37 4.39 -9.16
N ALA A 52 -10.34 3.49 -9.30
CA ALA A 52 -10.47 2.63 -10.47
C ALA A 52 -11.31 3.24 -11.61
N ASP A 53 -12.09 4.30 -11.38
CA ASP A 53 -12.91 5.01 -12.37
C ASP A 53 -12.67 6.53 -12.43
N LEU A 54 -11.45 6.97 -12.10
CA LEU A 54 -10.98 8.37 -12.10
C LEU A 54 -11.54 9.28 -13.21
N ILE A 55 -11.65 8.79 -14.45
CA ILE A 55 -12.12 9.62 -15.58
C ILE A 55 -13.59 9.99 -15.42
N SER A 56 -14.40 9.08 -14.88
CA SER A 56 -15.84 9.24 -14.76
C SER A 56 -16.22 10.17 -13.61
N ASP A 57 -15.38 10.29 -12.59
CA ASP A 57 -15.71 10.96 -11.34
C ASP A 57 -14.60 11.87 -10.78
N TYR A 58 -13.59 12.24 -11.60
CA TYR A 58 -12.41 13.09 -11.31
C TYR A 58 -12.55 14.26 -10.30
N SER A 59 -13.76 14.78 -10.09
CA SER A 59 -14.04 15.89 -9.17
C SER A 59 -14.66 15.47 -7.82
N VAL A 60 -14.91 14.18 -7.60
CA VAL A 60 -15.50 13.61 -6.39
C VAL A 60 -14.43 13.54 -5.29
N LYS A 61 -14.70 14.23 -4.18
CA LYS A 61 -13.73 14.43 -3.07
C LYS A 61 -14.00 13.53 -1.86
N SER A 62 -14.63 12.40 -2.10
CA SER A 62 -15.04 11.47 -1.06
C SER A 62 -14.94 10.06 -1.60
N LEU A 63 -14.42 9.15 -0.78
CA LEU A 63 -14.33 7.74 -1.14
C LEU A 63 -15.70 7.15 -1.51
N ASP A 64 -15.75 6.38 -2.59
CA ASP A 64 -16.94 5.64 -2.98
C ASP A 64 -16.68 4.15 -3.31
N GLY A 65 -17.38 3.60 -4.30
CA GLY A 65 -17.42 2.16 -4.58
C GLY A 65 -16.23 1.65 -5.40
N ASP A 66 -15.54 2.52 -6.11
CA ASP A 66 -14.38 2.19 -6.94
C ASP A 66 -13.05 2.76 -6.39
N ASP A 67 -13.12 3.41 -5.23
CA ASP A 67 -11.96 3.74 -4.41
C ASP A 67 -11.54 2.57 -3.50
N PHE A 68 -10.34 2.06 -3.74
CA PHE A 68 -9.77 0.96 -2.98
C PHE A 68 -8.64 1.42 -2.05
N GLN A 69 -8.64 0.87 -0.84
CA GLN A 69 -7.53 0.99 0.11
C GLN A 69 -7.09 -0.42 0.50
N LEU A 70 -5.92 -0.82 0.03
CA LEU A 70 -5.31 -2.13 0.29
C LEU A 70 -4.08 -1.96 1.18
N GLY A 71 -3.99 -2.75 2.23
CA GLY A 71 -2.81 -2.83 3.09
C GLY A 71 -2.02 -4.10 2.86
N ILE A 72 -0.71 -4.02 3.04
CA ILE A 72 0.21 -5.15 2.96
C ILE A 72 1.12 -5.13 4.19
N ALA A 73 1.05 -6.18 5.01
CA ALA A 73 1.99 -6.46 6.08
C ALA A 73 3.13 -7.35 5.54
N PRO A 74 4.40 -6.91 5.57
CA PRO A 74 5.53 -7.66 5.02
C PRO A 74 5.86 -8.96 5.77
N GLY A 75 5.46 -9.09 7.02
CA GLY A 75 5.71 -10.28 7.83
C GLY A 75 5.29 -10.09 9.30
N LEU A 76 4.53 -11.02 9.86
CA LEU A 76 4.09 -10.96 11.24
C LEU A 76 5.26 -11.26 12.21
N GLN A 77 5.48 -10.36 13.18
CA GLN A 77 6.59 -10.33 14.16
C GLN A 77 7.98 -10.13 13.57
N THR A 78 8.29 -10.78 12.44
CA THR A 78 9.57 -10.66 11.73
C THR A 78 9.30 -10.58 10.23
N ILE A 79 10.28 -10.09 9.46
CA ILE A 79 10.16 -9.98 8.01
C ILE A 79 9.88 -11.33 7.32
N ASP A 80 10.35 -12.44 7.90
CA ASP A 80 10.13 -13.81 7.41
C ASP A 80 8.78 -14.40 7.88
N GLY A 81 8.06 -13.71 8.77
CA GLY A 81 6.77 -14.12 9.31
C GLY A 81 5.64 -14.16 8.28
N GLU A 82 4.43 -14.48 8.72
CA GLU A 82 3.26 -14.57 7.85
C GLU A 82 2.98 -13.23 7.16
N LYS A 83 2.80 -13.24 5.84
CA LYS A 83 2.48 -12.06 5.04
C LYS A 83 0.97 -11.91 4.99
N GLU A 84 0.49 -10.68 5.08
CA GLU A 84 -0.94 -10.41 5.08
C GLU A 84 -1.29 -9.26 4.15
N ALA A 85 -2.38 -9.42 3.39
CA ALA A 85 -3.04 -8.31 2.72
C ALA A 85 -4.45 -8.12 3.29
N TYR A 86 -4.83 -6.86 3.53
CA TYR A 86 -6.16 -6.51 4.05
C TYR A 86 -6.76 -5.36 3.24
N LEU A 87 -7.98 -5.55 2.73
CA LEU A 87 -8.72 -4.47 2.06
C LEU A 87 -9.58 -3.74 3.09
N TRP A 88 -9.41 -2.42 3.21
CA TRP A 88 -10.24 -1.56 4.05
C TRP A 88 -11.38 -0.91 3.26
N TYR A 89 -11.10 -0.47 2.03
CA TYR A 89 -12.07 0.17 1.15
C TYR A 89 -12.19 -0.55 -0.20
N PRO A 90 -13.40 -0.62 -0.77
CA PRO A 90 -14.66 -0.07 -0.23
C PRO A 90 -15.18 -0.87 0.99
N GLN A 91 -15.82 -0.19 1.94
CA GLN A 91 -16.11 -0.76 3.27
C GLN A 91 -16.98 -2.03 3.23
N ASN A 92 -17.88 -2.14 2.26
CA ASN A 92 -18.75 -3.31 2.07
C ASN A 92 -17.99 -4.54 1.58
N LEU A 93 -16.78 -4.37 1.04
CA LEU A 93 -15.92 -5.45 0.58
C LEU A 93 -14.78 -5.77 1.56
N ARG A 94 -14.64 -5.04 2.67
CA ARG A 94 -13.50 -5.13 3.58
C ARG A 94 -13.17 -6.58 4.02
N GLY A 95 -11.88 -6.86 4.20
CA GLY A 95 -11.42 -8.16 4.71
C GLY A 95 -10.05 -8.57 4.16
N THR A 96 -9.56 -9.70 4.67
CA THR A 96 -8.30 -10.31 4.24
C THR A 96 -8.32 -10.70 2.75
N ARG A 97 -7.16 -10.64 2.11
CA ARG A 97 -6.96 -10.82 0.67
C ARG A 97 -5.88 -11.87 0.37
N ASP A 98 -6.20 -13.12 0.62
CA ASP A 98 -5.29 -14.27 0.42
C ASP A 98 -4.85 -14.45 -1.05
N GLN A 99 -5.57 -13.84 -2.00
CA GLN A 99 -5.20 -13.86 -3.42
C GLN A 99 -4.02 -12.95 -3.78
N VAL A 100 -3.59 -12.06 -2.87
CA VAL A 100 -2.42 -11.21 -3.08
C VAL A 100 -1.16 -12.01 -2.76
N ILE A 101 -0.26 -12.13 -3.72
CA ILE A 101 1.02 -12.83 -3.53
C ILE A 101 2.01 -11.81 -3.02
N ILE A 102 2.62 -12.08 -1.86
CA ILE A 102 3.56 -11.15 -1.21
C ILE A 102 4.88 -11.89 -0.96
N ALA A 103 5.97 -11.26 -1.39
CA ALA A 103 7.33 -11.62 -1.01
C ALA A 103 7.98 -10.44 -0.28
N SER A 104 8.80 -10.74 0.71
CA SER A 104 9.53 -9.73 1.47
C SER A 104 10.87 -10.28 1.92
N GLN A 105 11.85 -9.39 2.09
CA GLN A 105 13.17 -9.74 2.62
C GLN A 105 13.76 -8.57 3.38
N ALA A 106 14.52 -8.85 4.44
CA ALA A 106 15.40 -7.85 5.04
C ALA A 106 16.53 -7.48 4.06
N ILE A 107 16.93 -6.22 4.11
CA ILE A 107 18.12 -5.69 3.44
C ILE A 107 18.94 -4.89 4.46
N ASP A 108 20.19 -4.55 4.14
CA ASP A 108 21.12 -3.90 5.10
C ASP A 108 20.56 -2.63 5.78
N ALA A 109 19.69 -1.89 5.09
CA ALA A 109 19.15 -0.62 5.56
C ALA A 109 17.62 -0.64 5.78
N GLY A 110 16.99 -1.80 5.83
CA GLY A 110 15.53 -1.92 6.03
C GLY A 110 14.97 -3.20 5.42
N TYR A 111 13.95 -3.07 4.57
CA TYR A 111 13.32 -4.23 3.94
C TYR A 111 12.83 -3.93 2.51
N MET A 112 12.67 -5.00 1.73
CA MET A 112 12.05 -4.95 0.41
C MET A 112 10.76 -5.75 0.44
N VAL A 113 9.75 -5.26 -0.27
CA VAL A 113 8.46 -5.93 -0.47
C VAL A 113 8.15 -5.95 -1.95
N GLU A 114 7.75 -7.12 -2.45
CA GLU A 114 7.14 -7.26 -3.77
C GLU A 114 5.76 -7.88 -3.61
N ALA A 115 4.76 -7.33 -4.30
CA ALA A 115 3.43 -7.89 -4.31
C ALA A 115 2.85 -7.98 -5.72
N ALA A 116 2.22 -9.11 -6.02
CA ALA A 116 1.39 -9.32 -7.20
C ALA A 116 -0.08 -9.30 -6.78
N ILE A 117 -0.79 -8.27 -7.22
CA ILE A 117 -2.17 -7.98 -6.84
C ILE A 117 -3.07 -8.28 -8.05
N PRO A 118 -3.99 -9.27 -7.96
CA PRO A 118 -4.90 -9.55 -9.05
C PRO A 118 -5.73 -8.32 -9.40
N TRP A 119 -5.85 -7.97 -10.69
CA TRP A 119 -6.65 -6.82 -11.10
C TRP A 119 -8.13 -6.90 -10.68
N SER A 120 -8.65 -8.12 -10.54
CA SER A 120 -10.01 -8.37 -10.04
C SER A 120 -10.22 -7.90 -8.60
N LEU A 121 -9.16 -7.71 -7.81
CA LEU A 121 -9.26 -7.12 -6.47
C LEU A 121 -9.76 -5.68 -6.54
N PHE A 122 -9.33 -4.93 -7.56
CA PHE A 122 -9.74 -3.55 -7.84
C PHE A 122 -10.91 -3.46 -8.83
N SER A 123 -11.52 -4.59 -9.21
CA SER A 123 -12.53 -4.64 -10.27
C SER A 123 -12.07 -4.04 -11.61
N ILE A 124 -10.75 -4.05 -11.87
CA ILE A 124 -10.15 -3.48 -13.07
C ILE A 124 -9.96 -4.57 -14.13
N THR A 125 -10.19 -4.22 -15.39
CA THR A 125 -9.64 -4.96 -16.54
C THR A 125 -8.49 -4.13 -17.13
N PRO A 126 -7.24 -4.61 -17.07
CA PRO A 126 -6.09 -3.83 -17.53
C PRO A 126 -6.10 -3.70 -19.05
N ALA A 127 -5.73 -2.53 -19.54
CA ALA A 127 -5.45 -2.29 -20.95
C ALA A 127 -4.50 -1.10 -21.09
N PRO A 128 -3.66 -1.06 -22.14
CA PRO A 128 -2.84 0.12 -22.43
C PRO A 128 -3.70 1.38 -22.53
N GLY A 129 -3.22 2.47 -21.93
CA GLY A 129 -3.90 3.76 -21.87
C GLY A 129 -4.94 3.90 -20.75
N LYS A 130 -5.20 2.86 -19.95
CA LYS A 130 -6.02 3.02 -18.74
C LYS A 130 -5.34 3.94 -17.74
N HIS A 131 -6.14 4.81 -17.11
CA HIS A 131 -5.71 5.88 -16.22
C HIS A 131 -6.49 5.79 -14.91
N PHE A 132 -5.77 5.77 -13.80
CA PHE A 132 -6.28 5.57 -12.45
C PHE A 132 -5.70 6.61 -11.50
N GLY A 133 -6.43 6.92 -10.42
CA GLY A 133 -5.85 7.61 -9.29
C GLY A 133 -5.05 6.62 -8.44
N PHE A 134 -3.86 7.02 -7.98
CA PHE A 134 -2.93 6.11 -7.34
C PHE A 134 -2.05 6.79 -6.30
N ALA A 135 -1.91 6.13 -5.15
CA ALA A 135 -0.90 6.48 -4.17
C ALA A 135 -0.43 5.23 -3.44
N VAL A 136 0.82 5.28 -2.97
CA VAL A 136 1.42 4.27 -2.12
C VAL A 136 1.99 4.99 -0.91
N SER A 137 1.72 4.44 0.26
CA SER A 137 2.28 4.93 1.51
C SER A 137 2.98 3.80 2.26
N VAL A 138 3.98 4.15 3.05
CA VAL A 138 4.67 3.25 3.97
C VAL A 138 4.42 3.78 5.37
N SER A 139 3.81 2.96 6.20
CA SER A 139 3.63 3.20 7.63
C SER A 139 4.83 2.65 8.38
N ASP A 140 5.17 3.32 9.48
CA ASP A 140 6.36 3.04 10.26
C ASP A 140 6.02 2.90 11.75
N ASN A 141 6.71 1.95 12.40
CA ASN A 141 6.64 1.70 13.82
C ASN A 141 7.98 1.16 14.36
N ASP A 142 8.66 1.96 15.16
CA ASP A 142 9.86 1.56 15.91
C ASP A 142 9.52 0.97 17.28
N ASN A 143 8.26 1.07 17.72
CA ASN A 143 7.85 0.68 19.06
C ASN A 143 7.75 -0.83 19.22
N GLN A 144 8.86 -1.48 19.56
CA GLN A 144 8.93 -2.92 19.80
C GLN A 144 7.97 -3.44 20.89
N SER A 145 7.31 -2.59 21.68
CA SER A 145 6.35 -3.01 22.71
C SER A 145 4.88 -2.79 22.33
N LYS A 146 4.59 -2.08 21.24
CA LYS A 146 3.21 -1.66 20.89
C LYS A 146 2.99 -1.69 19.38
N SER A 147 1.75 -1.94 18.98
CA SER A 147 1.30 -1.63 17.63
C SER A 147 0.80 -0.18 17.61
N VAL A 148 1.56 0.69 16.97
CA VAL A 148 1.25 2.11 16.80
C VAL A 148 1.84 2.58 15.48
N GLN A 149 1.06 3.33 14.69
CA GLN A 149 1.60 4.02 13.52
C GLN A 149 2.31 5.29 14.01
N GLU A 150 3.64 5.30 13.99
CA GLU A 150 4.43 6.45 14.45
C GLU A 150 4.57 7.50 13.36
N SER A 151 4.88 7.05 12.15
CA SER A 151 4.97 7.90 10.98
C SER A 151 4.41 7.23 9.72
N MET A 152 4.25 8.02 8.67
CA MET A 152 3.88 7.52 7.35
C MET A 152 4.45 8.45 6.28
N VAL A 153 5.06 7.87 5.25
CA VAL A 153 5.49 8.58 4.03
C VAL A 153 4.67 8.10 2.84
N SER A 154 4.46 8.97 1.85
CA SER A 154 3.75 8.63 0.61
C SER A 154 4.53 9.10 -0.61
N ASN A 155 4.40 8.37 -1.73
CA ASN A 155 4.93 8.83 -3.01
C ASN A 155 4.24 10.11 -3.54
N VAL A 156 3.07 10.43 -3.00
CA VAL A 156 2.27 11.61 -3.40
C VAL A 156 2.20 12.58 -2.22
N SER A 157 2.83 13.76 -2.36
CA SER A 157 2.90 14.77 -1.30
C SER A 157 1.56 15.47 -1.01
N THR A 158 0.63 15.43 -1.96
CA THR A 158 -0.72 16.01 -1.82
C THR A 158 -1.71 15.08 -1.15
N ARG A 159 -1.35 13.81 -0.93
CA ARG A 159 -2.26 12.74 -0.54
C ARG A 159 -3.06 13.09 0.70
N LYS A 160 -4.38 13.03 0.57
CA LYS A 160 -5.37 12.97 1.64
C LYS A 160 -6.16 11.68 1.46
N PHE A 161 -6.26 10.89 2.52
CA PHE A 161 -6.94 9.60 2.47
C PHE A 161 -8.35 9.69 1.90
N LEU A 162 -9.16 10.58 2.46
CA LEU A 162 -10.60 10.65 2.17
C LEU A 162 -10.93 11.43 0.88
N ASP A 163 -9.93 11.88 0.13
CA ASP A 163 -10.10 12.74 -1.05
C ASP A 163 -9.27 12.18 -2.22
N PRO A 164 -9.85 11.31 -3.06
CA PRO A 164 -9.18 10.68 -4.21
C PRO A 164 -8.56 11.67 -5.18
N THR A 165 -9.14 12.87 -5.33
CA THR A 165 -8.63 13.94 -6.20
C THR A 165 -7.24 14.45 -5.82
N THR A 166 -6.73 14.04 -4.65
CA THR A 166 -5.41 14.41 -4.15
C THR A 166 -4.35 13.35 -4.37
N TRP A 167 -4.72 12.19 -4.91
CA TRP A 167 -3.82 11.10 -5.25
C TRP A 167 -3.09 11.41 -6.56
N GLY A 168 -2.05 10.64 -6.87
CA GLY A 168 -1.30 10.78 -8.12
C GLY A 168 -1.98 10.00 -9.25
N ASP A 169 -1.30 9.92 -10.39
CA ASP A 169 -1.80 9.21 -11.55
C ASP A 169 -1.02 7.91 -11.79
N LEU A 170 -1.74 6.86 -12.18
CA LEU A 170 -1.17 5.65 -12.78
C LEU A 170 -1.74 5.46 -14.17
N ILE A 171 -0.87 5.44 -15.18
CA ILE A 171 -1.24 5.17 -16.58
C ILE A 171 -0.54 3.89 -17.03
N LEU A 172 -1.33 2.93 -17.52
CA LEU A 172 -0.79 1.68 -18.08
C LEU A 172 -0.24 1.94 -19.49
N GLN A 173 1.03 1.59 -19.72
CA GLN A 173 1.70 1.75 -21.02
C GLN A 173 1.73 0.46 -21.82
#